data_AF-A0A954SIZ2-F1
#
_entry.id   AF-A0A954SIZ2-F1
#
_cell.length_a   1.000
_cell.length_b   1.000
_cell.length_c   1.000
_cell.angle_alpha   90.00
_cell.angle_beta   90.00
_cell.angle_gamma   90.00
#
_symmetry.space_group_name_H-M   'P 1'
#
loop_
_entity.id
_entity.type
_entity.pdbx_description
1 polymer ?
#
loop_
_entity_poly.entity_id
_entity_poly.type
_entity_poly.pdbx_seq_one_letter_code
_entity_poly.pdbx_strand_id
1 'polypeptide(L)' 'VVMSTRGLVTSRWYFQRNPPALVGFDTTLSDDVPPCEIRFGETLQANSLTMPKNWQLRYLDQDLGTFVLQNMSLEAGETK' A
#
# COMPACT_ATOMS: atom_id res chain seq x y z
N VAL A 1 -0.09 -4.87 12.51
CA VAL A 1 0.74 -5.22 11.34
C VAL A 1 0.33 -6.62 10.91
N VAL A 2 0.11 -6.81 9.61
CA VAL A 2 -0.11 -8.15 9.01
C VAL A 2 1.13 -8.48 8.18
N MET A 3 1.58 -9.73 8.20
CA MET A 3 2.69 -10.19 7.37
C MET A 3 2.19 -11.17 6.32
N SER A 4 2.70 -11.06 5.11
CA SER A 4 2.46 -12.01 4.03
C SER A 4 3.75 -12.33 3.31
N THR A 5 3.93 -13.59 2.93
CA THR A 5 5.06 -14.03 2.11
C THR A 5 4.55 -14.74 0.86
N ARG A 6 5.10 -14.39 -0.31
CA ARG A 6 4.82 -15.05 -1.58
C ARG A 6 6.12 -15.25 -2.34
N GLY A 7 6.58 -16.50 -2.43
CA GLY A 7 7.90 -16.81 -2.97
C GLY A 7 8.98 -16.18 -2.10
N LEU A 8 9.89 -15.43 -2.71
CA LEU A 8 10.98 -14.71 -2.02
C LEU A 8 10.56 -13.34 -1.47
N VAL A 9 9.32 -12.92 -1.68
CA VAL A 9 8.85 -11.59 -1.32
C VAL A 9 8.11 -11.66 0.01
N THR A 10 8.59 -10.93 1.02
CA THR A 10 7.89 -10.74 2.29
C THR A 10 7.42 -9.30 2.41
N SER A 11 6.14 -9.12 2.76
CA SER A 11 5.55 -7.80 2.97
C SER A 11 4.99 -7.63 4.38
N ARG A 12 5.23 -6.45 4.96
CA ARG A 12 4.63 -5.99 6.23
C ARG A 12 3.58 -4.94 5.92
N TRP A 13 2.33 -5.23 6.25
CA TRP A 13 1.18 -4.36 5.99
C TRP A 13 0.82 -3.58 7.26
N TYR A 14 0.73 -2.27 7.12
CA TYR A 14 0.46 -1.34 8.21
C TYR A 14 -0.96 -0.81 8.12
N PHE A 15 -1.66 -0.87 9.25
CA PHE A 15 -3.03 -0.38 9.38
C PHE A 15 -3.11 0.57 10.57
N GLN A 16 -3.76 1.72 10.38
CA GLN A 16 -4.21 2.55 11.49
C GLN A 16 -5.56 2.05 12.00
N ARG A 17 -5.86 2.28 13.28
CA ARG A 17 -7.06 1.73 13.93
C ARG A 17 -8.25 2.67 13.95
N ASN A 18 -8.03 3.99 13.95
CA ASN A 18 -9.11 4.97 14.08
C ASN A 18 -8.81 6.25 13.28
N PRO A 19 -9.52 6.50 12.16
CA PRO A 19 -10.39 5.55 11.47
C PRO A 19 -9.59 4.35 10.92
N PRO A 20 -10.19 3.16 10.77
CA PRO A 20 -9.48 2.02 10.20
C PRO A 20 -9.07 2.31 8.76
N ALA A 21 -7.78 2.25 8.47
CA ALA A 21 -7.26 2.40 7.11
C ALA A 21 -5.93 1.67 6.93
N LEU A 22 -5.68 1.21 5.71
CA LEU A 22 -4.36 0.76 5.29
C LEU A 22 -3.48 2.00 5.07
N VAL A 23 -2.31 2.06 5.72
CA VAL A 23 -1.41 3.24 5.68
C VAL A 23 -0.15 3.01 4.85
N GLY A 24 0.12 1.77 4.45
CA GLY A 24 1.26 1.42 3.63
C GLY A 24 1.73 0.00 3.85
N PHE A 25 2.81 -0.35 3.18
CA PHE A 25 3.48 -1.62 3.37
C PHE A 25 4.97 -1.53 3.04
N ASP A 26 5.75 -2.42 3.62
CA ASP A 26 7.15 -2.63 3.27
C ASP A 26 7.27 -3.95 2.55
N THR A 27 8.17 -4.04 1.58
CA THR A 27 8.46 -5.27 0.84
C THR A 27 9.95 -5.54 0.80
N THR A 28 10.33 -6.77 1.12
CA THR A 28 11.71 -7.23 1.23
C THR A 28 11.88 -8.53 0.42
N LEU A 29 13.00 -8.65 -0.32
CA LEU A 29 13.37 -9.84 -1.10
C LEU A 29 14.25 -10.82 -0.32
N SER A 30 15.06 -10.30 0.60
CA SER A 30 15.89 -11.07 1.53
C SER A 30 16.28 -10.20 2.71
N ASP A 31 16.69 -10.81 3.83
CA ASP A 31 17.02 -10.09 5.06
C ASP A 31 18.22 -9.13 4.89
N ASP A 32 19.05 -9.34 3.87
CA ASP A 32 20.23 -8.52 3.57
C ASP A 32 19.91 -7.28 2.70
N VAL A 33 18.69 -7.18 2.16
CA VAL A 33 18.27 -6.07 1.30
C VAL A 33 17.30 -5.18 2.06
N PRO A 34 17.56 -3.87 2.14
CA PRO A 34 16.64 -2.91 2.74
C PRO A 34 15.25 -3.01 2.12
N PRO A 35 14.18 -2.83 2.91
CA PRO A 35 12.84 -2.86 2.37
C PRO A 35 12.62 -1.72 1.36
N CYS A 36 11.84 -2.03 0.34
CA CYS A 36 11.13 -1.00 -0.43
C CYS A 36 9.86 -0.63 0.33
N GLU A 37 9.65 0.66 0.57
CA GLU A 37 8.56 1.16 1.40
C GLU A 37 7.53 1.88 0.53
N ILE A 38 6.26 1.57 0.75
CA ILE A 38 5.13 2.32 0.20
C ILE A 38 4.32 2.91 1.35
N ARG A 39 4.06 4.21 1.27
CA ARG A 39 3.22 4.95 2.24
C ARG A 39 2.05 5.61 1.54
N PHE A 40 0.88 5.51 2.15
CA PHE A 40 -0.36 6.05 1.62
C PHE A 40 -0.64 7.43 2.23
N GLY A 41 -0.88 8.40 1.36
CA GLY A 41 -1.19 9.78 1.70
C GLY A 41 -2.68 10.07 1.63
N GLU A 42 -3.04 11.14 0.92
CA GLU A 42 -4.43 11.53 0.70
C GLU A 42 -5.28 10.35 0.21
N THR A 43 -6.56 10.38 0.54
CA THR A 43 -7.54 9.41 0.04
C THR A 43 -8.42 10.03 -1.01
N LEU A 44 -8.95 9.20 -1.91
CA LEU A 44 -10.04 9.55 -2.81
C LEU A 44 -11.24 8.63 -2.56
N GLN A 45 -12.44 9.18 -2.74
CA GLN A 45 -13.67 8.42 -2.67
C GLN A 45 -14.00 7.86 -4.06
N ALA A 46 -14.20 6.55 -4.16
CA ALA A 46 -14.66 5.89 -5.37
C ALA A 46 -15.85 4.99 -5.02
N ASN A 47 -17.05 5.40 -5.43
CA ASN A 47 -18.30 4.78 -4.99
C ASN A 47 -18.38 4.77 -3.45
N SER A 48 -18.63 3.60 -2.85
CA SER A 48 -18.66 3.40 -1.39
C SER A 48 -17.29 3.12 -0.77
N LEU A 49 -16.21 3.08 -1.55
CA LEU A 49 -14.87 2.74 -1.07
C LEU A 49 -13.98 3.98 -1.00
N THR A 50 -13.28 4.13 0.12
CA THR A 50 -12.20 5.11 0.28
C THR A 50 -10.87 4.44 -0.05
N MET A 51 -10.11 5.01 -0.97
CA MET A 51 -8.84 4.46 -1.44
C MET A 51 -7.68 5.44 -1.29
N PRO A 52 -6.44 4.96 -1.09
CA PRO A 52 -5.25 5.81 -1.17
C PRO A 52 -5.09 6.43 -2.56
N LYS A 53 -5.01 7.75 -2.62
CA LYS A 53 -4.73 8.52 -3.83
C LYS A 53 -3.24 8.65 -4.08
N ASN A 54 -2.45 8.91 -3.03
CA ASN A 54 -1.01 9.12 -3.12
C ASN A 54 -0.26 7.95 -2.52
N TRP A 55 0.68 7.40 -3.29
CA TRP A 55 1.49 6.25 -2.91
C TRP A 55 2.95 6.67 -3.00
N GLN A 56 3.52 7.10 -1.88
CA GLN A 56 4.93 7.49 -1.81
C GLN A 56 5.79 6.24 -1.79
N LEU A 57 6.76 6.16 -2.71
CA LEU A 57 7.72 5.07 -2.81
C LEU A 57 9.06 5.52 -2.24
N ARG A 58 9.62 4.75 -1.31
CA ARG A 58 10.91 5.03 -0.68
C ARG A 58 11.81 3.80 -0.67
N TYR A 59 13.12 4.01 -0.74
CA TYR A 59 14.13 2.97 -0.60
C TYR A 59 15.38 3.56 0.05
N LEU A 60 15.89 2.94 1.12
CA LEU A 60 17.09 3.40 1.83
C LEU A 60 17.05 4.90 2.16
N ASP A 61 15.96 5.35 2.77
CA ASP A 61 15.68 6.76 3.10
C ASP A 61 15.55 7.72 1.91
N GLN A 62 15.67 7.24 0.68
CA GLN A 62 15.48 8.04 -0.52
C GLN A 62 14.03 7.98 -0.97
N ASP A 63 13.46 9.15 -1.24
CA ASP A 63 12.17 9.27 -1.91
C ASP A 63 12.36 9.02 -3.41
N LEU A 64 11.84 7.89 -3.90
CA LEU A 64 11.94 7.51 -5.30
C LEU A 64 10.83 8.14 -6.16
N GLY A 65 9.72 8.54 -5.53
CA GLY A 65 8.63 9.24 -6.19
C GLY A 65 7.28 9.01 -5.52
N THR A 66 6.23 9.51 -6.16
CA THR A 66 4.84 9.32 -5.71
C THR A 66 3.98 8.90 -6.90
N PHE A 67 3.31 7.76 -6.79
CA PHE A 67 2.22 7.44 -7.71
C PHE A 67 0.96 8.16 -7.27
N VAL A 68 0.25 8.76 -8.23
CA VAL A 68 -0.99 9.47 -7.99
C VAL A 68 -2.11 8.77 -8.76
N LEU A 69 -3.06 8.21 -8.02
CA LEU A 69 -4.26 7.62 -8.61
C LEU A 69 -5.18 8.75 -9.09
N GLN A 70 -5.29 8.90 -10.41
CA GLN A 70 -6.07 9.98 -11.02
C GLN A 70 -7.55 9.63 -11.17
N ASN A 71 -7.85 8.39 -11.53
CA ASN A 71 -9.22 7.93 -11.70
C ASN A 71 -9.31 6.43 -11.39
N MET A 72 -10.44 5.99 -10.85
CA MET A 72 -10.68 4.59 -10.53
C MET A 72 -12.18 4.28 -10.65
N SER A 73 -12.49 3.23 -11.40
CA SER A 73 -13.83 2.63 -11.46
C SER A 73 -13.81 1.27 -10.76
N LEU A 74 -14.84 1.00 -9.97
CA LEU A 74 -15.03 -0.28 -9.29
C LEU A 74 -16.39 -0.84 -9.69
N GLU A 75 -16.38 -2.08 -10.16
CA GLU A 75 -17.58 -2.86 -10.43
C GLU A 75 -17.69 -3.98 -9.39
N ALA A 76 -18.91 -4.29 -8.95
CA ALA A 76 -19.14 -5.40 -8.03
C ALA A 76 -18.82 -6.72 -8.75
N GLY A 77 -17.84 -7.47 -8.24
CA GLY A 77 -17.59 -8.84 -8.70
C GLY A 77 -18.61 -9.81 -8.11
N GLU A 78 -19.03 -10.82 -8.88
CA GLU A 78 -19.87 -11.90 -8.37
C GLU A 78 -19.15 -12.66 -7.25
N THR A 79 -19.72 -12.65 -6.04
CA THR A 79 -19.32 -13.55 -4.96
C THR A 79 -19.76 -14.97 -5.34
N LYS A 80 -18.80 -15.87 -5.58
CA LYS A 80 -19.05 -17.31 -5.67
C LYS A 80 -19.26 -17.95 -4.30
#